data_AF-A0A3D3WXU6-F1
#
_entry.id   AF-A0A3D3WXU6-F1
#
_cell.length_a   1.000
_cell.length_b   1.000
_cell.length_c   1.000
_cell.angle_alpha   90.00
_cell.angle_beta   90.00
_cell.angle_gamma   90.00
#
_symmetry.space_group_name_H-M   'P 1'
#
loop_
_entity.id
_entity.type
_entity.pdbx_description
1 polymer ?
#
loop_
_entity_poly.entity_id
_entity_poly.type
_entity_poly.pdbx_seq_one_letter_code
_entity_poly.pdbx_strand_id
1 'polypeptide(L)'
;MSKTLEIDTISTENLVGTPVGVASSPSFEADSAEPITKPERDREFLELKDRIEAAGLMDRQYLYYAWKIPSVAGMVAASVAVLVLFNDMLWVQMLNATFLALVFTNLGFMGHDSGHRQIFNSVKHNDRVLLAVGFLTGMTPSWWQDKHNTHHRAPNQLDIDGDIEVSLFAFTEEQALAMRGIGRLTVRYQAFLFYPLLVLTALSLLFGGIAYQIRKERMRYPIMEPVLVVAGLATYLVL
;
A
#
# COMPACT_ATOMS: atom_id res chain seq x y z
N MET A 1 33.62 -22.40 11.38
CA MET A 1 32.37 -22.15 12.15
C MET A 1 31.50 -21.20 11.34
N SER A 2 30.53 -21.74 10.61
CA SER A 2 29.49 -20.94 9.93
C SER A 2 28.15 -21.51 10.37
N LYS A 3 27.36 -20.71 11.10
CA LYS A 3 25.99 -21.07 11.49
C LYS A 3 25.06 -20.45 10.46
N THR A 4 24.47 -21.30 9.63
CA THR A 4 23.33 -20.96 8.79
C THR A 4 22.11 -20.81 9.70
N LEU A 5 21.41 -19.68 9.62
CA LEU A 5 20.13 -19.47 10.30
C LEU A 5 19.03 -20.05 9.39
N GLU A 6 18.45 -21.18 9.80
CA GLU A 6 17.19 -21.68 9.27
C GLU A 6 16.07 -20.70 9.59
N ILE A 7 15.28 -20.34 8.58
CA ILE A 7 14.03 -19.60 8.73
C ILE A 7 12.93 -20.65 8.77
N ASP A 8 12.41 -20.92 9.96
CA ASP A 8 11.23 -21.76 10.17
C ASP A 8 10.01 -21.11 9.51
N THR A 9 9.52 -21.72 8.43
CA THR A 9 8.20 -21.41 7.86
C THR A 9 7.13 -22.17 8.64
N ILE A 10 6.13 -21.41 9.11
CA ILE A 10 4.99 -21.85 9.91
C ILE A 10 4.22 -22.99 9.21
N SER A 11 3.85 -23.99 10.02
CA SER A 11 3.12 -25.22 9.69
C SER A 11 1.74 -24.98 9.06
N THR A 12 1.48 -25.60 7.91
CA THR A 12 0.16 -25.73 7.29
C THR A 12 -0.42 -27.11 7.61
N GLU A 13 -1.04 -27.26 8.78
CA GLU A 13 -1.90 -28.42 9.07
C GLU A 13 -3.27 -27.94 9.52
N ASN A 14 -4.24 -27.99 8.60
CA ASN A 14 -5.65 -28.35 8.83
C ASN A 14 -6.41 -28.27 7.50
N LEU A 15 -6.33 -29.34 6.70
CA LEU A 15 -7.15 -29.58 5.52
C LEU A 15 -7.83 -30.94 5.67
N VAL A 16 -9.12 -30.97 6.04
CA VAL A 16 -10.03 -32.08 5.70
C VAL A 16 -11.42 -31.53 5.45
N GLY A 17 -11.81 -31.50 4.17
CA GLY A 17 -13.18 -31.30 3.70
C GLY A 17 -13.35 -32.04 2.36
N THR A 18 -14.22 -33.05 2.35
CA THR A 18 -14.45 -34.05 1.29
C THR A 18 -15.10 -33.44 0.02
N PRO A 19 -14.81 -33.93 -1.21
CA PRO A 19 -15.34 -33.33 -2.44
C PRO A 19 -16.79 -33.72 -2.71
N VAL A 20 -17.64 -32.76 -3.07
CA VAL A 20 -19.00 -32.99 -3.57
C VAL A 20 -19.06 -32.64 -5.06
N GLY A 21 -19.38 -33.65 -5.87
CA GLY A 21 -20.15 -33.56 -7.11
C GLY A 21 -19.58 -32.71 -8.26
N VAL A 22 -18.82 -33.33 -9.17
CA VAL A 22 -18.50 -32.77 -10.48
C VAL A 22 -19.72 -32.88 -11.39
N ALA A 23 -20.37 -31.75 -11.69
CA ALA A 23 -21.26 -31.64 -12.84
C ALA A 23 -20.42 -31.21 -14.06
N SER A 24 -20.61 -31.89 -15.20
CA SER A 24 -19.87 -31.64 -16.44
C SER A 24 -20.31 -30.34 -17.11
N SER A 25 -19.41 -29.35 -17.15
CA SER A 25 -19.56 -28.12 -17.94
C SER A 25 -19.24 -28.37 -19.42
N PRO A 26 -19.94 -27.71 -20.36
CA PRO A 26 -19.67 -27.86 -21.79
C PRO A 26 -18.32 -27.24 -22.16
N SER A 27 -17.64 -27.89 -23.10
CA SER A 27 -16.33 -27.52 -23.63
C SER A 27 -16.37 -26.16 -24.31
N PHE A 28 -15.86 -25.13 -23.63
CA PHE A 28 -15.32 -23.97 -24.31
C PHE A 28 -13.97 -24.39 -24.90
N GLU A 29 -13.87 -24.40 -26.24
CA GLU A 29 -12.57 -24.38 -26.93
C GLU A 29 -11.89 -23.05 -26.59
N ALA A 30 -11.18 -23.05 -25.45
CA ALA A 30 -10.16 -22.07 -25.16
C ALA A 30 -9.02 -22.35 -26.13
N ASP A 31 -8.68 -21.32 -26.92
CA ASP A 31 -7.49 -21.26 -27.77
C ASP A 31 -6.30 -21.90 -27.02
N SER A 32 -5.73 -22.94 -27.62
CA SER A 32 -4.79 -23.85 -26.98
C SER A 32 -3.43 -23.18 -26.78
N ALA A 33 -3.33 -22.31 -25.79
CA ALA A 33 -2.04 -21.94 -25.23
C ALA A 33 -1.52 -23.14 -24.43
N GLU A 34 -0.42 -23.75 -24.89
CA GLU A 34 0.26 -24.80 -24.13
C GLU A 34 0.58 -24.30 -22.70
N PRO A 35 0.44 -25.15 -21.67
CA PRO A 35 0.73 -24.74 -20.31
C PRO A 35 2.22 -24.45 -20.14
N ILE A 36 2.57 -23.17 -19.94
CA ILE A 36 3.94 -22.74 -19.66
C ILE A 36 4.43 -23.39 -18.37
N THR A 37 5.55 -24.11 -18.43
CA THR A 37 6.12 -24.75 -17.25
C THR A 37 6.83 -23.72 -16.35
N LYS A 38 6.93 -23.99 -15.04
CA LYS A 38 7.64 -23.10 -14.10
C LYS A 38 9.08 -22.75 -14.55
N PRO A 39 9.91 -23.71 -15.01
CA PRO A 39 11.25 -23.41 -15.53
C PRO A 39 11.26 -22.47 -16.75
N GLU A 40 10.30 -22.63 -17.66
CA GLU A 40 10.18 -21.78 -18.85
C GLU A 40 9.75 -20.36 -18.47
N ARG A 41 8.72 -20.23 -17.61
CA ARG A 41 8.29 -18.93 -17.09
C ARG A 41 9.40 -18.20 -16.36
N ASP A 42 10.16 -18.91 -15.51
CA ASP A 42 11.25 -18.31 -14.76
C ASP A 42 12.38 -17.85 -15.72
N ARG A 43 12.62 -18.58 -16.83
CA ARG A 43 13.56 -18.17 -17.89
C ARG A 43 13.08 -16.94 -18.66
N GLU A 44 11.83 -16.91 -19.10
CA GLU A 44 11.25 -15.77 -19.82
C GLU A 44 11.28 -14.51 -18.96
N PHE A 45 10.97 -14.63 -17.67
CA PHE A 45 11.05 -13.52 -16.73
C PHE A 45 12.48 -12.98 -16.60
N LEU A 46 13.49 -13.86 -16.47
CA LEU A 46 14.88 -13.45 -16.37
C LEU A 46 15.37 -12.77 -17.65
N GLU A 47 15.01 -13.30 -18.82
CA GLU A 47 15.35 -12.68 -20.10
C GLU A 47 14.71 -11.28 -20.25
N LEU A 48 13.44 -11.15 -19.85
CA LEU A 48 12.77 -9.85 -19.83
C LEU A 48 13.46 -8.89 -18.87
N LYS A 49 13.80 -9.34 -17.67
CA LYS A 49 14.50 -8.54 -16.66
C LYS A 49 15.84 -8.02 -17.21
N ASP A 50 16.64 -8.88 -17.85
CA ASP A 50 17.92 -8.49 -18.43
C ASP A 50 17.75 -7.43 -19.52
N ARG A 51 16.72 -7.54 -20.37
CA ARG A 51 16.38 -6.53 -21.38
C ARG A 51 15.97 -5.19 -20.76
N ILE A 52 15.20 -5.22 -19.67
CA ILE A 52 14.76 -4.02 -18.93
C ILE A 52 15.96 -3.32 -18.26
N GLU A 53 16.84 -4.09 -17.62
CA GLU A 53 18.06 -3.56 -17.00
C GLU A 53 19.02 -2.99 -18.05
N ALA A 54 19.23 -3.69 -19.17
CA ALA A 54 20.07 -3.20 -20.27
C ALA A 54 19.53 -1.92 -20.92
N ALA A 55 18.21 -1.72 -20.91
CA ALA A 55 17.58 -0.49 -21.37
C ALA A 55 17.66 0.68 -20.35
N GLY A 56 18.26 0.47 -19.18
CA GLY A 56 18.36 1.48 -18.12
C GLY A 56 17.02 1.80 -17.44
N LEU A 57 15.98 1.00 -17.64
CA LEU A 57 14.63 1.27 -17.10
C LEU A 57 14.56 1.07 -15.57
N MET A 58 15.55 0.41 -14.99
CA MET A 58 15.71 0.25 -13.54
C MET A 58 16.64 1.31 -12.91
N ASP A 59 17.19 2.22 -13.72
CA ASP A 59 18.09 3.25 -13.23
C ASP A 59 17.36 4.29 -12.37
N ARG A 60 18.03 4.68 -11.28
CA ARG A 60 17.48 5.64 -10.32
C ARG A 60 17.38 7.03 -10.93
N GLN A 61 16.21 7.64 -10.80
CA GLN A 61 15.92 8.95 -11.37
C GLN A 61 16.28 10.10 -10.40
N TYR A 62 17.57 10.26 -10.08
CA TYR A 62 18.02 11.20 -9.04
C TYR A 62 17.60 12.66 -9.30
N LEU A 63 17.68 13.14 -10.54
CA LEU A 63 17.31 14.51 -10.89
C LEU A 63 15.80 14.75 -10.73
N TYR A 64 14.98 13.76 -11.09
CA TYR A 64 13.53 13.82 -10.84
C TYR A 64 13.26 14.00 -9.34
N TYR A 65 13.90 13.21 -8.48
CA TYR A 65 13.68 13.33 -7.03
C TYR A 65 14.32 14.56 -6.39
N ALA A 66 15.43 15.06 -6.94
CA ALA A 66 16.04 16.31 -6.52
C ALA A 66 15.10 17.51 -6.73
N TRP A 67 14.22 17.44 -7.74
CA TRP A 67 13.12 18.38 -7.92
C TRP A 67 11.88 18.00 -7.11
N LYS A 68 11.43 16.75 -7.19
CA LYS A 68 10.17 16.27 -6.59
C LYS A 68 10.09 16.53 -5.10
N ILE A 69 11.15 16.20 -4.35
CA ILE A 69 11.16 16.32 -2.88
C ILE A 69 10.95 17.78 -2.44
N PRO A 70 11.77 18.76 -2.89
CA PRO A 70 11.55 20.15 -2.51
C PRO A 70 10.25 20.73 -3.07
N SER A 71 9.78 20.31 -4.25
CA SER A 71 8.45 20.74 -4.74
C SER A 71 7.33 20.31 -3.82
N VAL A 72 7.31 19.03 -3.40
CA VAL A 72 6.28 18.52 -2.47
C VAL A 72 6.40 19.19 -1.10
N ALA A 73 7.62 19.39 -0.59
CA ALA A 73 7.84 20.13 0.66
C ALA A 73 7.34 21.58 0.57
N GLY A 74 7.61 22.26 -0.56
CA GLY A 74 7.11 23.60 -0.84
C GLY A 74 5.59 23.66 -0.93
N MET A 75 4.95 22.64 -1.52
CA MET A 75 3.49 22.53 -1.57
C MET A 75 2.88 22.36 -0.17
N VAL A 76 3.48 21.53 0.70
CA VAL A 76 3.06 21.42 2.10
C VAL A 76 3.19 22.77 2.81
N ALA A 77 4.35 23.43 2.68
CA ALA A 77 4.58 24.73 3.32
C ALA A 77 3.61 25.81 2.83
N ALA A 78 3.32 25.86 1.53
CA ALA A 78 2.34 26.77 0.96
C ALA A 78 0.94 26.51 1.52
N SER A 79 0.53 25.25 1.60
CA SER A 79 -0.76 24.89 2.19
C SER A 79 -0.87 25.29 3.66
N VAL A 80 0.19 25.08 4.44
CA VAL A 80 0.25 25.47 5.86
C VAL A 80 0.19 27.00 5.99
N ALA A 81 0.89 27.73 5.14
CA ALA A 81 0.80 29.19 5.11
C ALA A 81 -0.63 29.66 4.80
N VAL A 82 -1.34 29.00 3.87
CA VAL A 82 -2.74 29.32 3.57
C VAL A 82 -3.66 29.01 4.76
N LEU A 83 -3.45 27.89 5.45
CA LEU A 83 -4.19 27.55 6.68
C LEU A 83 -4.07 28.67 7.72
N VAL A 84 -2.85 29.12 7.99
CA VAL A 84 -2.57 30.12 9.04
C VAL A 84 -3.02 31.52 8.63
N LEU A 85 -2.66 31.98 7.43
CA LEU A 85 -2.86 33.37 7.00
C LEU A 85 -4.31 33.68 6.61
N PHE A 86 -5.07 32.68 6.18
CA PHE A 86 -6.45 32.85 5.68
C PHE A 86 -7.45 32.00 6.48
N ASN A 87 -7.20 31.78 7.78
CA ASN A 87 -7.98 30.86 8.63
C ASN A 87 -9.49 31.15 8.66
N ASP A 88 -9.90 32.42 8.59
CA ASP A 88 -11.32 32.83 8.62
C ASP A 88 -12.03 32.76 7.25
N MET A 89 -11.32 32.43 6.16
CA MET A 89 -11.86 32.48 4.80
C MET A 89 -12.26 31.10 4.28
N LEU A 90 -13.50 30.69 4.56
CA LEU A 90 -14.01 29.35 4.20
C LEU A 90 -13.72 28.94 2.75
N TRP A 91 -14.00 29.80 1.76
CA TRP A 91 -13.79 29.45 0.34
C TRP A 91 -12.32 29.25 -0.02
N VAL A 92 -11.42 30.02 0.60
CA VAL A 92 -9.96 29.84 0.43
C VAL A 92 -9.55 28.51 1.05
N GLN A 93 -10.09 28.15 2.21
CA GLN A 93 -9.81 26.87 2.85
C GLN A 93 -10.37 25.68 2.07
N MET A 94 -11.52 25.80 1.40
CA MET A 94 -12.03 24.75 0.51
C MET A 94 -11.12 24.52 -0.70
N LEU A 95 -10.58 25.60 -1.28
CA LEU A 95 -9.58 25.49 -2.35
C LEU A 95 -8.28 24.87 -1.82
N ASN A 96 -7.85 25.27 -0.63
CA ASN A 96 -6.66 24.73 0.03
C ASN A 96 -6.82 23.24 0.38
N ALA A 97 -8.01 22.79 0.77
CA ALA A 97 -8.33 21.38 1.01
C ALA A 97 -8.21 20.56 -0.29
N THR A 98 -8.69 21.09 -1.41
CA THR A 98 -8.54 20.47 -2.74
C THR A 98 -7.06 20.38 -3.13
N PHE A 99 -6.30 21.45 -2.89
CA PHE A 99 -4.87 21.46 -3.10
C PHE A 99 -4.15 20.42 -2.21
N LEU A 100 -4.48 20.37 -0.92
CA LEU A 100 -3.95 19.38 0.02
C LEU A 100 -4.20 17.94 -0.42
N ALA A 101 -5.37 17.64 -0.99
CA ALA A 101 -5.63 16.32 -1.54
C ALA A 101 -4.56 15.93 -2.58
N LEU A 102 -4.21 16.85 -3.48
CA LEU A 102 -3.12 16.65 -4.45
C LEU A 102 -1.76 16.54 -3.78
N VAL A 103 -1.47 17.37 -2.76
CA VAL A 103 -0.21 17.29 -1.99
C VAL A 103 -0.06 15.92 -1.32
N PHE A 104 -1.12 15.42 -0.69
CA PHE A 104 -1.13 14.11 -0.03
C PHE A 104 -0.99 12.96 -1.01
N THR A 105 -1.58 13.04 -2.20
CA THR A 105 -1.31 12.06 -3.27
C THR A 105 0.18 12.02 -3.60
N ASN A 106 0.83 13.19 -3.72
CA ASN A 106 2.26 13.25 -3.99
C ASN A 106 3.12 12.74 -2.83
N LEU A 107 2.73 13.01 -1.58
CA LEU A 107 3.35 12.43 -0.39
C LEU A 107 3.22 10.90 -0.40
N GLY A 108 2.05 10.37 -0.77
CA GLY A 108 1.80 8.93 -0.89
C GLY A 108 2.73 8.25 -1.89
N PHE A 109 2.86 8.79 -3.11
CA PHE A 109 3.81 8.27 -4.10
C PHE A 109 5.27 8.40 -3.65
N MET A 110 5.66 9.53 -3.07
CA MET A 110 7.02 9.69 -2.54
C MET A 110 7.31 8.71 -1.40
N GLY A 111 6.33 8.46 -0.52
CA GLY A 111 6.37 7.42 0.51
C GLY A 111 6.53 6.04 -0.11
N HIS A 112 5.70 5.70 -1.09
CA HIS A 112 5.76 4.45 -1.83
C HIS A 112 7.15 4.17 -2.41
N ASP A 113 7.68 5.12 -3.17
CA ASP A 113 8.95 4.95 -3.87
C ASP A 113 10.12 4.87 -2.87
N SER A 114 10.04 5.61 -1.76
CA SER A 114 11.02 5.49 -0.68
C SER A 114 10.92 4.16 0.07
N GLY A 115 9.71 3.64 0.31
CA GLY A 115 9.49 2.33 0.93
C GLY A 115 10.05 1.18 0.10
N HIS A 116 9.94 1.29 -1.23
CA HIS A 116 10.57 0.37 -2.19
C HIS A 116 12.05 0.67 -2.46
N ARG A 117 12.63 1.63 -1.75
CA ARG A 117 14.03 2.04 -1.88
C ARG A 117 14.39 2.46 -3.29
N GLN A 118 13.47 3.07 -4.04
CA GLN A 118 13.66 3.50 -5.43
C GLN A 118 14.31 4.89 -5.54
N ILE A 119 14.20 5.72 -4.50
CA ILE A 119 14.73 7.10 -4.54
C ILE A 119 16.26 7.13 -4.43
N PHE A 120 16.82 6.51 -3.38
CA PHE A 120 18.27 6.54 -3.11
C PHE A 120 18.88 5.14 -3.09
N ASN A 121 20.18 5.05 -3.40
CA ASN A 121 20.92 3.80 -3.16
C ASN A 121 21.06 3.47 -1.66
N SER A 122 21.11 4.50 -0.80
CA SER A 122 21.21 4.32 0.65
C SER A 122 19.86 4.01 1.26
N VAL A 123 19.77 2.87 1.96
CA VAL A 123 18.55 2.48 2.67
C VAL A 123 18.16 3.54 3.72
N LYS A 124 19.14 4.06 4.48
CA LYS A 124 18.89 5.08 5.51
C LYS A 124 18.30 6.38 4.94
N HIS A 125 18.68 6.77 3.72
CA HIS A 125 18.14 7.98 3.10
C HIS A 125 16.69 7.81 2.65
N ASN A 126 16.34 6.64 2.11
CA ASN A 126 14.95 6.30 1.82
C ASN A 126 14.12 6.23 3.11
N ASP A 127 14.64 5.59 4.15
CA ASP A 127 13.96 5.49 5.44
C ASP A 127 13.64 6.89 6.02
N ARG A 128 14.55 7.87 5.88
CA ARG A 128 14.30 9.26 6.31
C ARG A 128 13.14 9.91 5.57
N VAL A 129 13.05 9.72 4.24
CA VAL A 129 11.91 10.23 3.45
C VAL A 129 10.62 9.56 3.88
N LEU A 130 10.64 8.23 4.05
CA LEU A 130 9.46 7.49 4.47
C LEU A 130 8.99 7.90 5.87
N LEU A 131 9.92 8.13 6.80
CA LEU A 131 9.60 8.63 8.15
C LEU A 131 8.99 10.03 8.10
N ALA A 132 9.50 10.93 7.25
CA ALA A 132 8.92 12.25 7.06
C ALA A 132 7.52 12.18 6.45
N VAL A 133 7.30 11.29 5.48
CA VAL A 133 5.96 11.01 4.94
C VAL A 133 5.04 10.42 6.01
N GLY A 134 5.54 9.51 6.86
CA GLY A 134 4.78 8.95 7.97
C GLY A 134 4.38 10.01 9.01
N PHE A 135 5.27 10.94 9.34
CA PHE A 135 4.95 12.11 10.18
C PHE A 135 3.82 12.95 9.57
N LEU A 136 3.92 13.28 8.28
CA LEU A 136 2.91 14.12 7.62
C LEU A 136 1.57 13.38 7.42
N THR A 137 1.58 12.08 7.19
CA THR A 137 0.34 11.34 6.85
C THR A 137 -0.28 10.61 8.03
N GLY A 138 0.43 10.49 9.16
CA GLY A 138 0.06 9.62 10.29
C GLY A 138 0.24 8.12 9.98
N MET A 139 0.77 7.78 8.81
CA MET A 139 1.03 6.40 8.40
C MET A 139 2.25 5.84 9.13
N THR A 140 2.14 4.61 9.64
CA THR A 140 3.29 3.92 10.25
C THR A 140 4.13 3.25 9.16
N PRO A 141 5.40 3.65 8.95
CA PRO A 141 6.27 3.14 7.89
C PRO A 141 6.43 1.62 7.84
N SER A 142 6.67 0.97 8.98
CA SER A 142 6.89 -0.49 9.03
C SER A 142 5.61 -1.24 8.69
N TRP A 143 4.47 -0.84 9.27
CA TRP A 143 3.18 -1.45 8.98
C TRP A 143 2.82 -1.36 7.50
N TRP A 144 2.99 -0.18 6.90
CA TRP A 144 2.70 0.01 5.48
C TRP A 144 3.63 -0.84 4.61
N GLN A 145 4.93 -0.88 4.89
CA GLN A 145 5.87 -1.71 4.14
C GLN A 145 5.53 -3.20 4.24
N ASP A 146 5.23 -3.72 5.43
CA ASP A 146 4.90 -5.13 5.63
C ASP A 146 3.66 -5.53 4.84
N LYS A 147 2.59 -4.73 4.94
CA LYS A 147 1.36 -4.94 4.18
C LYS A 147 1.61 -4.84 2.67
N HIS A 148 2.21 -3.73 2.23
CA HIS A 148 2.37 -3.41 0.81
C HIS A 148 3.33 -4.38 0.11
N ASN A 149 4.40 -4.81 0.77
CA ASN A 149 5.29 -5.83 0.22
C ASN A 149 4.59 -7.20 0.10
N THR A 150 3.67 -7.51 1.01
CA THR A 150 2.85 -8.73 0.91
C THR A 150 1.96 -8.67 -0.34
N HIS A 151 1.28 -7.55 -0.56
CA HIS A 151 0.52 -7.29 -1.77
C HIS A 151 1.38 -7.42 -3.04
N HIS A 152 2.53 -6.75 -3.11
CA HIS A 152 3.42 -6.81 -4.29
C HIS A 152 4.02 -8.19 -4.55
N ARG A 153 4.13 -9.05 -3.52
CA ARG A 153 4.60 -10.42 -3.69
C ARG A 153 3.57 -11.30 -4.40
N ALA A 154 2.29 -11.09 -4.14
CA ALA A 154 1.21 -11.96 -4.60
C ALA A 154 -0.10 -11.16 -4.75
N PRO A 155 -0.16 -10.20 -5.69
CA PRO A 155 -1.28 -9.26 -5.76
C PRO A 155 -2.57 -9.98 -6.16
N ASN A 156 -3.68 -9.61 -5.52
CA ASN A 156 -5.01 -10.17 -5.72
C ASN A 156 -5.08 -11.71 -5.54
N GLN A 157 -4.17 -12.29 -4.75
CA GLN A 157 -4.24 -13.70 -4.37
C GLN A 157 -4.93 -13.85 -3.02
N LEU A 158 -5.99 -14.66 -2.99
CA LEU A 158 -6.71 -15.00 -1.76
C LEU A 158 -5.75 -15.60 -0.72
N ASP A 159 -6.06 -15.36 0.55
CA ASP A 159 -5.31 -15.81 1.73
C ASP A 159 -3.87 -15.26 1.87
N ILE A 160 -3.38 -14.51 0.88
CA ILE A 160 -2.04 -13.90 0.91
C ILE A 160 -2.15 -12.37 0.89
N ASP A 161 -2.93 -11.83 -0.05
CA ASP A 161 -3.07 -10.40 -0.23
C ASP A 161 -4.16 -9.83 0.68
N GLY A 162 -3.75 -9.24 1.79
CA GLY A 162 -4.67 -8.57 2.71
C GLY A 162 -5.37 -7.34 2.10
N ASP A 163 -4.94 -6.82 0.94
CA ASP A 163 -5.62 -5.68 0.28
C ASP A 163 -6.97 -6.05 -0.35
N ILE A 164 -7.24 -7.34 -0.59
CA ILE A 164 -8.54 -7.84 -1.05
C ILE A 164 -9.43 -8.40 0.08
N GLU A 165 -8.96 -8.31 1.33
CA GLU A 165 -9.70 -8.71 2.53
C GLU A 165 -10.32 -7.50 3.24
N VAL A 166 -11.24 -6.82 2.54
CA VAL A 166 -11.86 -5.57 3.01
C VAL A 166 -13.33 -5.78 3.33
N SER A 167 -13.75 -5.50 4.57
CA SER A 167 -15.11 -5.81 5.06
C SER A 167 -16.27 -5.11 4.33
N LEU A 168 -15.99 -4.14 3.45
CA LEU A 168 -17.00 -3.41 2.67
C LEU A 168 -16.97 -3.76 1.19
N PHE A 169 -16.01 -4.55 0.71
CA PHE A 169 -15.90 -4.95 -0.69
C PHE A 169 -15.85 -6.46 -0.84
N ALA A 170 -16.41 -6.96 -1.93
CA ALA A 170 -16.25 -8.34 -2.34
C ALA A 170 -15.46 -8.41 -3.65
N PHE A 171 -14.39 -9.19 -3.63
CA PHE A 171 -13.56 -9.53 -4.78
C PHE A 171 -13.82 -10.97 -5.26
N THR A 172 -14.55 -11.76 -4.46
CA THR A 172 -15.04 -13.10 -4.82
C THR A 172 -16.54 -13.22 -4.64
N GLU A 173 -17.14 -14.23 -5.29
CA GLU A 173 -18.54 -14.58 -5.09
C GLU A 173 -18.80 -15.01 -3.64
N GLU A 174 -17.88 -15.75 -3.02
CA GLU A 174 -17.99 -16.20 -1.64
C GLU A 174 -18.05 -15.01 -0.66
N GLN A 175 -17.15 -14.03 -0.81
CA GLN A 175 -17.17 -12.80 -0.01
C GLN A 175 -18.50 -12.04 -0.19
N ALA A 176 -19.00 -11.96 -1.44
CA ALA A 176 -20.27 -11.31 -1.74
C ALA A 176 -21.47 -11.98 -1.06
N LEU A 177 -21.50 -13.33 -1.06
CA LEU A 177 -22.55 -14.12 -0.43
C LEU A 177 -22.47 -14.11 1.11
N ALA A 178 -21.27 -13.96 1.68
CA ALA A 178 -21.06 -13.86 3.12
C ALA A 178 -21.49 -12.51 3.73
N MET A 179 -21.59 -11.45 2.92
CA MET A 179 -21.88 -10.10 3.38
C MET A 179 -23.29 -9.93 3.97
N ARG A 180 -23.39 -9.20 5.08
CA ARG A 180 -24.64 -8.90 5.79
C ARG A 180 -24.77 -7.40 6.09
N GLY A 181 -26.01 -6.96 6.37
CA GLY A 181 -26.29 -5.57 6.75
C GLY A 181 -25.79 -4.56 5.72
N ILE A 182 -24.98 -3.60 6.18
CA ILE A 182 -24.38 -2.54 5.34
C ILE A 182 -23.47 -3.15 4.24
N GLY A 183 -22.72 -4.21 4.54
CA GLY A 183 -21.86 -4.86 3.54
C GLY A 183 -22.64 -5.36 2.32
N ARG A 184 -23.85 -5.90 2.52
CA ARG A 184 -24.73 -6.33 1.42
C ARG A 184 -25.19 -5.15 0.55
N LEU A 185 -25.43 -3.99 1.15
CA LEU A 185 -25.73 -2.76 0.41
C LEU A 185 -24.50 -2.33 -0.40
N THR A 186 -23.32 -2.37 0.20
CA THR A 186 -22.08 -1.99 -0.47
C THR A 186 -21.79 -2.89 -1.66
N VAL A 187 -21.87 -4.21 -1.51
CA VAL A 187 -21.66 -5.16 -2.62
C VAL A 187 -22.67 -4.96 -3.73
N ARG A 188 -23.96 -4.74 -3.40
CA ARG A 188 -25.02 -4.52 -4.41
C ARG A 188 -24.74 -3.29 -5.29
N TYR A 189 -24.12 -2.25 -4.72
CA TYR A 189 -23.80 -1.01 -5.42
C TYR A 189 -22.28 -0.77 -5.50
N GLN A 190 -21.47 -1.84 -5.48
CA GLN A 190 -20.03 -1.74 -5.28
C GLN A 190 -19.36 -0.86 -6.32
N ALA A 191 -19.76 -0.97 -7.60
CA ALA A 191 -19.22 -0.15 -8.67
C ALA A 191 -19.36 1.36 -8.42
N PHE A 192 -20.44 1.79 -7.76
CA PHE A 192 -20.68 3.20 -7.41
C PHE A 192 -20.05 3.58 -6.07
N LEU A 193 -20.11 2.67 -5.08
CA LEU A 193 -19.64 2.92 -3.73
C LEU A 193 -18.12 2.73 -3.56
N PHE A 194 -17.45 2.09 -4.51
CA PHE A 194 -16.00 1.90 -4.49
C PHE A 194 -15.26 3.23 -4.35
N TYR A 195 -15.53 4.21 -5.22
CA TYR A 195 -14.81 5.48 -5.21
C TYR A 195 -15.09 6.34 -3.95
N PRO A 196 -16.34 6.55 -3.50
CA PRO A 196 -16.60 7.26 -2.26
C PRO A 196 -15.98 6.59 -1.03
N LEU A 197 -16.04 5.25 -0.95
CA LEU A 197 -15.46 4.51 0.17
C LEU A 197 -13.93 4.50 0.13
N LEU A 198 -13.32 4.56 -1.06
CA LEU A 198 -11.86 4.71 -1.19
C LEU A 198 -11.32 5.98 -0.54
N VAL A 199 -12.13 7.04 -0.39
CA VAL A 199 -11.73 8.24 0.36
C VAL A 199 -11.42 7.91 1.83
N LEU A 200 -12.05 6.86 2.38
CA LEU A 200 -11.80 6.38 3.75
C LEU A 200 -10.53 5.52 3.87
N THR A 201 -9.86 5.22 2.77
CA THR A 201 -8.61 4.42 2.78
C THR A 201 -7.56 5.05 3.68
N ALA A 202 -7.42 6.38 3.68
CA ALA A 202 -6.48 7.08 4.54
C ALA A 202 -6.73 6.78 6.04
N LEU A 203 -8.00 6.71 6.46
CA LEU A 203 -8.37 6.33 7.83
C LEU A 203 -8.04 4.86 8.11
N SER A 204 -8.30 3.97 7.15
CA SER A 204 -7.91 2.56 7.28
C SER A 204 -6.40 2.40 7.44
N LEU A 205 -5.61 3.18 6.71
CA LEU A 205 -4.15 3.17 6.81
C LEU A 205 -3.68 3.70 8.18
N LEU A 206 -4.29 4.77 8.66
CA LEU A 206 -4.00 5.34 9.98
C LEU A 206 -4.29 4.35 11.11
N PHE A 207 -5.50 3.78 11.14
CA PHE A 207 -5.91 2.85 12.19
C PHE A 207 -5.14 1.53 12.14
N GLY A 208 -4.83 1.02 10.94
CA GLY A 208 -3.97 -0.15 10.78
C GLY A 208 -2.58 0.08 11.35
N GLY A 209 -1.98 1.24 11.06
CA GLY A 209 -0.69 1.65 11.63
C GLY A 209 -0.71 1.76 13.16
N ILE A 210 -1.73 2.43 13.73
CA ILE A 210 -1.88 2.55 15.19
C ILE A 210 -2.04 1.16 15.84
N ALA A 211 -2.88 0.29 15.27
CA ALA A 211 -3.07 -1.07 15.77
C ALA A 211 -1.77 -1.88 15.76
N TYR A 212 -0.97 -1.75 14.70
CA TYR A 212 0.35 -2.38 14.58
C TYR A 212 1.32 -1.91 15.67
N GLN A 213 1.33 -0.60 15.99
CA GLN A 213 2.14 -0.05 17.08
C GLN A 213 1.70 -0.60 18.46
N ILE A 214 0.38 -0.64 18.71
CA ILE A 214 -0.18 -1.13 19.98
C ILE A 214 0.12 -2.61 20.19
N ARG A 215 0.03 -3.42 19.13
CA ARG A 215 0.35 -4.86 19.15
C ARG A 215 1.84 -5.14 19.34
N LYS A 216 2.69 -4.11 19.32
CA LYS A 216 4.16 -4.20 19.43
C LYS A 216 4.76 -5.15 18.40
N GLU A 217 4.21 -5.11 17.20
CA GLU A 217 4.77 -5.81 16.05
C GLU A 217 6.18 -5.31 15.75
N ARG A 218 6.92 -6.07 14.92
CA ARG A 218 8.34 -5.81 14.64
C ARG A 218 8.54 -4.55 13.77
N MET A 219 8.56 -3.39 14.41
CA MET A 219 8.91 -2.12 13.77
C MET A 219 10.41 -1.99 13.52
N ARG A 220 10.77 -1.40 12.39
CA ARG A 220 12.15 -1.08 12.05
C ARG A 220 12.74 0.01 12.94
N TYR A 221 11.95 1.05 13.25
CA TYR A 221 12.30 2.09 14.20
C TYR A 221 11.26 2.15 15.33
N PRO A 222 11.35 1.26 16.33
CA PRO A 222 10.27 1.03 17.30
C PRO A 222 9.98 2.22 18.24
N ILE A 223 10.89 3.19 18.33
CA ILE A 223 10.68 4.44 19.09
C ILE A 223 10.27 5.57 18.13
N MET A 224 11.02 5.74 17.04
CA MET A 224 10.90 6.91 16.18
C MET A 224 9.60 6.89 15.36
N GLU A 225 9.14 5.73 14.88
CA GLU A 225 7.89 5.63 14.12
C GLU A 225 6.66 6.03 14.96
N PRO A 226 6.42 5.46 16.16
CA PRO A 226 5.32 5.91 17.01
C PRO A 226 5.40 7.38 17.39
N VAL A 227 6.60 7.86 17.78
CA VAL A 227 6.79 9.27 18.17
C VAL A 227 6.44 10.21 17.03
N LEU A 228 6.88 9.91 15.80
CA LEU A 228 6.59 10.74 14.63
C LEU A 228 5.11 10.70 14.26
N VAL A 229 4.44 9.54 14.32
CA VAL A 229 3.01 9.45 14.06
C VAL A 229 2.22 10.27 15.08
N VAL A 230 2.51 10.12 16.38
CA VAL A 230 1.85 10.90 17.45
C VAL A 230 2.12 12.40 17.30
N ALA A 231 3.37 12.78 17.03
CA ALA A 231 3.74 14.18 16.83
C ALA A 231 3.05 14.79 15.60
N GLY A 232 2.93 14.04 14.51
CA GLY A 232 2.22 14.45 13.30
C GLY A 232 0.73 14.68 13.57
N LEU A 233 0.07 13.72 14.23
CA LEU A 233 -1.34 13.86 14.63
C LEU A 233 -1.56 15.03 15.59
N ALA A 234 -0.66 15.22 16.56
CA ALA A 234 -0.73 16.36 17.47
C ALA A 234 -0.57 17.70 16.74
N THR A 235 0.28 17.75 15.71
CA THR A 235 0.46 18.95 14.87
C THR A 235 -0.86 19.34 14.22
N TYR A 236 -1.64 18.38 13.70
CA TYR A 236 -2.96 18.65 13.12
C TYR A 236 -4.01 19.18 14.10
N LEU A 237 -3.82 19.01 15.41
CA LEU A 237 -4.75 19.52 16.42
C LEU A 237 -4.43 20.96 16.84
N VAL A 238 -3.23 21.44 16.53
CA VAL A 238 -2.73 22.76 16.95
C VAL A 238 -2.69 23.75 15.79
N LEU A 239 -2.59 23.25 14.55
CA LEU A 239 -2.66 24.00 13.30
C LEU A 239 -4.11 24.21 12.85
#